data_AF-A0A6N7FGY5-F1
#
_entry.id   AF-A0A6N7FGY5-F1
#
_cell.length_a   1.000
_cell.length_b   1.000
_cell.length_c   1.000
_cell.angle_alpha   90.00
_cell.angle_beta   90.00
_cell.angle_gamma   90.00
#
_symmetry.space_group_name_H-M   'P 1'
#
loop_
_entity.id
_entity.type
_entity.pdbx_description
1 polymer ?
#
loop_
_entity_poly.entity_id
_entity_poly.type
_entity_poly.pdbx_seq_one_letter_code
_entity_poly.pdbx_strand_id
1 'polypeptide(L)'
;MATTDYDHIRDLATGAVRPEGIDLTCLTLDVEEIFHRFIFGQEWDVSELSMGMSTSRLSYGDAPFVLLPVFPSRVFRQSSIYILADGPVKRPADLKGRRIGVPEWGQTAGIYTRGWLEH
;
A
#
# COMPACT_ATOMS: atom_id res chain seq x y z
N MET A 1 0.79 16.64 -1.77
CA MET A 1 1.20 15.25 -1.47
C MET A 1 0.07 14.54 -0.75
N ALA A 2 -0.31 13.35 -1.20
CA ALA A 2 -1.24 12.46 -0.48
C ALA A 2 -0.50 11.30 0.17
N THR A 3 -0.72 11.10 1.46
CA THR A 3 -0.03 10.08 2.27
C THR A 3 -0.93 9.63 3.42
N THR A 4 -0.64 8.48 4.03
CA THR A 4 -1.28 8.05 5.28
C THR A 4 -0.54 8.61 6.49
N ASP A 5 -1.16 8.59 7.66
CA ASP A 5 -0.52 9.00 8.90
C ASP A 5 0.53 7.96 9.34
N TYR A 6 1.81 8.28 9.14
CA TYR A 6 2.92 7.51 9.71
C TYR A 6 3.86 8.41 10.50
N ASP A 7 4.42 7.86 11.57
CA ASP A 7 5.24 8.63 12.50
C ASP A 7 6.46 9.30 11.85
N HIS A 8 7.08 8.66 10.85
CA HIS A 8 8.28 9.17 10.18
C HIS A 8 7.99 10.20 9.07
N ILE A 9 6.72 10.51 8.80
CA ILE A 9 6.31 11.60 7.89
C ILE A 9 5.40 12.62 8.57
N ARG A 10 4.98 12.38 9.82
CA ARG A 10 4.10 13.25 10.60
C ARG A 10 4.64 14.67 10.72
N ASP A 11 5.93 14.86 10.97
CA ASP A 11 6.53 16.20 11.11
C ASP A 11 6.47 16.99 9.80
N LEU A 12 6.63 16.32 8.66
CA LEU A 12 6.47 16.91 7.34
C LEU A 12 4.99 17.22 7.06
N ALA A 13 4.10 16.26 7.33
CA ALA A 13 2.67 16.37 7.06
C ALA A 13 1.97 17.45 7.90
N THR A 14 2.41 17.63 9.15
CA THR A 14 1.89 18.66 10.07
C THR A 14 2.55 20.03 9.88
N GLY A 15 3.63 20.10 9.09
CA GLY A 15 4.41 21.32 8.89
C GLY A 15 5.28 21.72 10.08
N ALA A 16 5.52 20.80 11.03
CA ALA A 16 6.52 20.97 12.08
C ALA A 16 7.94 21.03 11.49
N VAL A 17 8.18 20.26 10.43
CA VAL A 17 9.34 20.39 9.54
C VAL A 17 8.85 20.88 8.18
N ARG A 18 9.40 22.00 7.72
CA ARG A 18 9.05 22.59 6.42
C ARG A 18 10.22 22.45 5.45
N PRO A 19 10.01 21.87 4.25
CA PRO A 19 11.05 21.81 3.25
C PRO A 19 11.39 23.20 2.73
N GLU A 20 12.67 23.47 2.52
CA GLU A 20 13.13 24.72 1.92
C GLU A 20 12.77 24.74 0.42
N GLY A 21 12.19 25.86 -0.04
CA GLY A 21 11.88 26.07 -1.46
C GLY A 21 10.68 25.30 -2.01
N ILE A 22 9.92 24.60 -1.16
CA ILE A 22 8.73 23.84 -1.57
C ILE A 22 7.52 24.28 -0.74
N ASP A 23 6.47 24.75 -1.42
CA ASP A 23 5.16 24.93 -0.80
C ASP A 23 4.41 23.59 -0.81
N LEU A 24 4.52 22.85 0.28
CA LEU A 24 4.02 21.48 0.37
C LEU A 24 2.68 21.43 1.13
N THR A 25 1.60 21.18 0.39
CA THR A 25 0.32 20.79 0.99
C THR A 25 0.26 19.27 1.16
N CYS A 26 0.04 18.80 2.38
CA CYS A 26 -0.11 17.37 2.69
C CYS A 26 -1.58 17.04 2.99
N LEU A 27 -2.08 15.96 2.38
CA LEU A 27 -3.39 15.39 2.67
C LEU A 27 -3.19 14.01 3.29
N THR A 28 -3.76 13.83 4.48
CA THR A 28 -3.77 12.55 5.18
C THR A 28 -5.07 11.82 4.89
N LEU A 29 -4.99 10.72 4.14
CA LEU A 29 -6.15 9.94 3.68
C LEU A 29 -5.91 8.43 3.88
N ASP A 30 -6.98 7.64 3.77
CA ASP A 30 -6.88 6.19 3.76
C ASP A 30 -6.11 5.70 2.53
N VAL A 31 -5.28 4.67 2.74
CA VAL A 31 -4.30 4.24 1.74
C VAL A 31 -4.96 3.74 0.44
N GLU A 32 -6.08 3.03 0.54
CA GLU A 32 -6.86 2.58 -0.62
C GLU A 32 -7.43 3.75 -1.42
N GLU A 33 -7.90 4.81 -0.74
CA GLU A 33 -8.40 6.01 -1.39
C GLU A 33 -7.30 6.72 -2.18
N ILE A 34 -6.13 6.89 -1.55
CA ILE A 34 -4.95 7.50 -2.18
C ILE A 34 -4.58 6.73 -3.45
N PHE A 35 -4.46 5.41 -3.37
CA PHE A 35 -4.04 4.58 -4.49
C PHE A 35 -5.02 4.65 -5.66
N HIS A 36 -6.32 4.55 -5.38
CA HIS A 36 -7.36 4.60 -6.39
C HIS A 36 -7.36 5.96 -7.12
N ARG A 37 -7.43 7.06 -6.35
CA ARG A 37 -7.49 8.42 -6.90
C ARG A 37 -6.21 8.80 -7.66
N PHE A 38 -5.04 8.33 -7.22
CA PHE A 38 -3.80 8.60 -7.94
C PHE A 38 -3.68 7.80 -9.24
N ILE A 39 -3.97 6.49 -9.23
CA ILE A 39 -3.88 5.64 -10.42
C ILE A 39 -4.83 6.09 -11.53
N PHE A 40 -6.06 6.47 -11.19
CA PHE A 40 -7.08 6.80 -12.18
C PHE A 40 -7.22 8.29 -12.46
N GLY A 41 -6.90 9.15 -11.50
CA GLY A 41 -7.13 10.59 -11.58
C GLY A 41 -5.88 11.47 -11.50
N GLN A 42 -4.74 10.93 -11.04
CA GLN A 42 -3.50 11.70 -10.82
C GLN A 42 -3.74 12.99 -10.01
N GLU A 43 -4.59 12.90 -8.99
CA GLU A 43 -5.10 14.08 -8.27
C GLU A 43 -4.05 14.87 -7.47
N TRP A 44 -2.82 14.36 -7.37
CA TRP A 44 -1.72 14.95 -6.60
C TRP A 44 -0.40 14.85 -7.35
N ASP A 45 0.47 15.85 -7.19
CA ASP A 45 1.82 15.83 -7.77
C ASP A 45 2.73 14.77 -7.12
N VAL A 46 2.44 14.42 -5.87
CA VAL A 46 3.14 13.40 -5.09
C VAL A 46 2.11 12.57 -4.36
N SER A 47 2.20 11.25 -4.50
CA SER A 47 1.28 10.31 -3.86
C SER A 47 2.03 9.08 -3.41
N GLU A 48 1.60 8.50 -2.29
CA GLU A 48 1.88 7.09 -2.04
C GLU A 48 1.21 6.22 -3.11
N LEU A 49 1.84 5.08 -3.41
CA LEU A 49 1.32 4.10 -4.34
C LEU A 49 1.71 2.68 -3.92
N SER A 50 0.79 1.72 -4.07
CA SER A 50 1.06 0.29 -3.89
C SER A 50 2.20 -0.15 -4.81
N MET A 51 3.20 -0.82 -4.23
CA MET A 51 4.32 -1.38 -5.01
C MET A 51 3.85 -2.40 -6.06
N GLY A 52 2.79 -3.15 -5.77
CA GLY A 52 2.23 -4.12 -6.73
C GLY A 52 1.56 -3.42 -7.90
N MET A 53 0.75 -2.40 -7.61
CA MET A 53 0.08 -1.59 -8.64
C MET A 53 1.09 -0.80 -9.47
N SER A 54 2.10 -0.20 -8.85
CA SER A 54 3.13 0.54 -9.56
C SER A 54 3.96 -0.34 -10.48
N THR A 55 4.37 -1.53 -10.01
CA THR A 55 5.08 -2.52 -10.84
C THR A 55 4.23 -2.95 -12.03
N SER A 56 2.94 -3.22 -11.81
CA SER A 56 2.02 -3.56 -12.90
C SER A 56 1.90 -2.43 -13.90
N ARG A 57 1.73 -1.18 -13.47
CA ARG A 57 1.61 -0.02 -14.37
C ARG A 57 2.89 0.23 -15.15
N LEU A 58 4.04 0.16 -14.49
CA LEU A 58 5.35 0.26 -15.14
C LEU A 58 5.53 -0.82 -16.21
N SER A 59 5.06 -2.05 -15.95
CA SER A 59 5.15 -3.14 -16.94
C SER A 59 4.32 -2.91 -18.21
N TYR A 60 3.26 -2.11 -18.13
CA TYR A 60 2.48 -1.69 -19.30
C TYR A 60 3.16 -0.57 -20.11
N GLY A 61 4.19 0.08 -19.57
CA GLY A 61 4.94 1.15 -20.24
C GLY A 61 4.22 2.51 -20.30
N ASP A 62 3.12 2.67 -19.57
CA ASP A 62 2.26 3.86 -19.58
C ASP A 62 2.07 4.46 -18.18
N ALA A 63 3.02 4.23 -17.27
CA ALA A 63 2.99 4.81 -15.93
C ALA A 63 3.12 6.35 -16.01
N PRO A 64 2.15 7.12 -15.49
CA PRO A 64 2.20 8.58 -15.51
C PRO A 64 3.05 9.17 -14.37
N PHE A 65 3.90 8.35 -13.75
CA PHE A 65 4.65 8.70 -12.55
C PHE A 65 6.05 8.09 -12.58
N VAL A 66 6.93 8.64 -11.76
CA VAL A 66 8.20 8.03 -11.37
C VAL A 66 8.14 7.61 -9.91
N LEU A 67 8.83 6.53 -9.57
CA LEU A 67 8.91 6.08 -8.19
C LEU A 67 10.06 6.77 -7.47
N LEU A 68 9.78 7.31 -6.29
CA LEU A 68 10.80 7.73 -5.34
C LEU A 68 11.19 6.52 -4.48
N PRO A 69 12.48 6.33 -4.13
CA PRO A 69 12.93 5.22 -3.29
C PRO A 69 12.62 5.46 -1.80
N VAL A 70 11.37 5.82 -1.50
CA VAL A 70 10.85 6.11 -0.17
C VAL A 70 9.76 5.10 0.15
N PHE A 71 9.91 4.39 1.27
CA PHE A 71 9.03 3.29 1.67
C PHE A 71 8.37 3.61 3.01
N PRO A 72 7.31 4.45 3.01
CA PRO A 72 6.71 4.91 4.25
C PRO A 72 5.95 3.79 4.99
N SER A 73 5.22 2.95 4.27
CA SER A 73 4.48 1.85 4.88
C SER A 73 5.40 0.81 5.55
N ARG A 74 5.37 0.75 6.89
CA ARG A 74 6.10 -0.22 7.73
C ARG A 74 5.10 -1.03 8.57
N VAL A 75 4.75 -2.23 8.10
CA VAL A 75 3.76 -3.09 8.76
C VAL A 75 4.21 -4.54 8.78
N PHE A 76 3.80 -5.29 9.81
CA PHE A 76 4.05 -6.73 9.91
C PHE A 76 3.15 -7.50 8.95
N ARG A 77 3.66 -7.84 7.77
CA ARG A 77 2.82 -8.31 6.65
C ARG A 77 2.09 -9.63 6.94
N GLN A 78 2.53 -10.45 7.89
CA GLN A 78 1.84 -11.70 8.27
C GLN A 78 0.48 -11.42 8.95
N SER A 79 0.23 -10.20 9.43
CA SER A 79 -1.05 -9.81 9.99
C SER A 79 -2.15 -9.57 8.94
N SER A 80 -1.85 -9.70 7.63
CA SER A 80 -2.85 -9.47 6.57
C SER A 80 -3.75 -10.67 6.29
N ILE A 81 -3.61 -11.78 7.02
CA ILE A 81 -4.48 -12.95 6.90
C ILE A 81 -5.54 -12.89 7.99
N TYR A 82 -6.80 -12.76 7.58
CA TYR A 82 -7.95 -12.76 8.48
C TYR A 82 -8.66 -14.11 8.42
N ILE A 83 -9.03 -14.63 9.58
CA ILE A 83 -9.81 -15.87 9.74
C ILE A 83 -11.04 -15.58 10.60
N LEU A 84 -12.08 -16.38 10.43
CA LEU A 84 -13.22 -16.34 11.34
C LEU A 84 -12.80 -16.85 12.72
N ALA A 85 -13.17 -16.14 13.78
CA ALA A 85 -12.86 -16.51 15.17
C ALA A 85 -13.32 -17.96 15.48
N ASP A 86 -14.56 -18.29 15.12
CA ASP A 86 -15.14 -19.64 15.28
C ASP A 86 -15.00 -20.51 14.02
N GLY A 87 -14.08 -20.14 13.12
CA GLY A 87 -13.85 -20.84 11.87
C GLY A 87 -12.99 -22.11 11.99
N PRO A 88 -12.92 -22.91 10.90
CA PRO A 88 -12.18 -24.17 10.86
C PRO A 88 -10.66 -24.02 10.73
N VAL A 89 -10.14 -22.81 10.47
CA VAL A 89 -8.71 -22.53 10.38
C VAL A 89 -8.20 -22.11 11.75
N LYS A 90 -7.30 -22.89 12.36
CA LYS A 90 -6.72 -22.61 13.68
C LYS A 90 -5.19 -22.48 13.65
N ARG A 91 -4.55 -22.99 12.61
CA ARG A 91 -3.09 -22.91 12.38
C ARG A 91 -2.78 -22.74 10.90
N PRO A 92 -1.58 -22.25 10.54
CA PRO A 92 -1.20 -22.02 9.14
C PRO A 92 -1.40 -23.23 8.21
N ALA A 93 -1.12 -24.45 8.69
CA ALA A 93 -1.29 -25.68 7.91
C ALA A 93 -2.73 -25.92 7.43
N ASP A 94 -3.73 -25.38 8.13
CA ASP A 94 -5.14 -25.57 7.77
C ASP A 94 -5.54 -24.75 6.52
N LEU A 95 -4.68 -23.84 6.06
CA LEU A 95 -4.85 -23.07 4.82
C LEU A 95 -4.51 -23.88 3.56
N LYS A 96 -3.82 -25.03 3.70
CA LYS A 96 -3.40 -25.84 2.55
C LYS A 96 -4.61 -26.29 1.73
N GLY A 97 -4.59 -25.98 0.43
CA GLY A 97 -5.68 -26.31 -0.50
C GLY A 97 -6.98 -25.53 -0.28
N ARG A 98 -6.98 -24.52 0.60
CA ARG A 98 -8.15 -23.65 0.81
C ARG A 98 -8.18 -22.53 -0.23
N ARG A 99 -9.38 -22.05 -0.50
CA ARG A 99 -9.61 -20.83 -1.29
C ARG A 99 -9.53 -19.63 -0.36
N ILE A 100 -8.68 -18.66 -0.69
CA ILE A 100 -8.46 -17.44 0.09
C ILE A 100 -8.99 -16.26 -0.72
N GLY A 101 -9.88 -15.47 -0.12
CA GLY A 101 -10.34 -14.22 -0.71
C GLY A 101 -9.25 -13.16 -0.66
N VAL A 102 -9.13 -12.36 -1.72
CA VAL A 102 -8.22 -11.21 -1.79
C VAL A 102 -9.02 -9.96 -2.17
N PRO A 103 -8.71 -8.77 -1.60
CA PRO A 103 -9.41 -7.53 -1.96
C PRO A 103 -9.22 -7.17 -3.45
N GLU A 104 -7.99 -7.28 -3.93
CA GLU A 104 -7.62 -7.10 -5.34
C GLU A 104 -6.36 -7.92 -5.67
N TRP A 105 -6.13 -8.20 -6.95
CA TRP A 105 -4.99 -9.05 -7.36
C TRP A 105 -3.63 -8.35 -7.19
N GLY A 106 -3.58 -7.04 -7.48
CA GLY A 106 -2.38 -6.21 -7.49
C GLY A 106 -1.96 -5.64 -6.14
N GLN A 107 -2.73 -5.89 -5.07
CA GLN A 107 -2.41 -5.37 -3.74
C GLN A 107 -1.08 -5.95 -3.24
N THR A 108 -0.18 -5.09 -2.77
CA THR A 108 1.13 -5.52 -2.24
C THR A 108 1.02 -6.56 -1.13
N ALA A 109 0.10 -6.38 -0.16
CA ALA A 109 -0.09 -7.34 0.93
C ALA A 109 -0.53 -8.73 0.43
N GLY A 110 -1.41 -8.76 -0.57
CA GLY A 110 -1.85 -9.99 -1.23
C GLY A 110 -0.71 -10.69 -1.97
N ILE A 111 0.13 -9.95 -2.68
CA ILE A 111 1.31 -10.49 -3.37
C ILE A 111 2.27 -11.18 -2.38
N TYR A 112 2.61 -10.51 -1.28
CA TYR A 112 3.47 -11.08 -0.23
C TYR A 112 2.85 -12.34 0.38
N THR A 113 1.56 -12.29 0.72
CA THR A 113 0.84 -13.43 1.29
C THR A 113 0.86 -14.63 0.34
N ARG A 114 0.61 -14.43 -0.95
CA ARG A 114 0.69 -15.50 -1.95
C ARG A 114 2.09 -16.09 -2.03
N GLY A 115 3.13 -15.25 -2.04
CA GLY A 115 4.53 -15.72 -2.04
C GLY A 115 4.88 -16.58 -0.83
N TRP A 116 4.28 -16.33 0.34
CA TRP A 116 4.48 -17.18 1.52
C TRP A 116 3.71 -18.48 1.49
N LEU A 117 2.58 -18.54 0.79
CA LEU A 117 1.72 -19.72 0.71
C LEU A 117 2.06 -20.65 -0.47
N GLU A 118 2.96 -20.23 -1.35
CA GLU A 118 3.42 -20.99 -2.53
C GLU A 118 4.36 -22.17 -2.19
N HIS A 119 4.75 -22.35 -0.92
CA HIS A 119 5.70 -23.38 -0.46
C HIS A 119 5.18 -24.14 0.76
#